data_AF-A0A0Q7PT78-F1
#
_entry.id   AF-A0A0Q7PT78-F1
#
_cell.length_a   1.000
_cell.length_b   1.000
_cell.length_c   1.000
_cell.angle_alpha   90.00
_cell.angle_beta   90.00
_cell.angle_gamma   90.00
#
_symmetry.space_group_name_H-M   'P 1'
#
loop_
_entity.id
_entity.type
_entity.pdbx_description
1 polymer ?
#
loop_
_entity_poly.entity_id
_entity_poly.type
_entity_poly.pdbx_seq_one_letter_code
_entity_poly.pdbx_strand_id
1 'polypeptide(L)'
;MARLSLEEKGLLQILEKVERGEMPSPLSTRHALVSRGLIEGDPPKLTLKGELTLDELRLRPVRETGEFPSLLLAEALESSAKG
;
A
#
# COMPACT_ATOMS: atom_id res chain seq x y z
N MET A 1 1.24 19.25 8.95
CA MET A 1 0.14 18.39 8.47
C MET A 1 0.36 18.14 6.98
N ALA A 2 1.31 17.29 6.60
CA ALA A 2 1.37 16.76 5.25
C ALA A 2 0.21 15.78 5.10
N ARG A 3 -0.89 16.33 4.63
CA ARG A 3 -1.99 15.57 4.10
C ARG A 3 -1.47 14.91 2.83
N LEU A 4 -1.76 13.62 2.67
CA LEU A 4 -1.62 12.98 1.36
C LEU A 4 -2.27 13.87 0.30
N SER A 5 -1.57 14.08 -0.81
CA SER A 5 -2.14 14.77 -1.96
C SER A 5 -3.37 14.00 -2.47
N LEU A 6 -4.21 14.64 -3.28
CA LEU A 6 -5.36 13.96 -3.86
C LEU A 6 -4.94 12.74 -4.70
N GLU A 7 -3.82 12.84 -5.40
CA GLU A 7 -3.24 11.76 -6.19
C GLU A 7 -2.78 10.59 -5.29
N GLU A 8 -2.11 10.89 -4.19
CA GLU A 8 -1.64 9.88 -3.24
C GLU A 8 -2.78 9.15 -2.54
N LYS A 9 -3.86 9.86 -2.20
CA LYS A 9 -5.08 9.25 -1.67
C LYS A 9 -5.74 8.33 -2.67
N GLY A 10 -5.80 8.74 -3.95
CA GLY A 10 -6.32 7.91 -5.02
C GLY A 10 -5.48 6.65 -5.22
N LEU A 11 -4.16 6.79 -5.24
CA LEU A 11 -3.23 5.67 -5.38
C LEU A 11 -3.36 4.68 -4.20
N LEU A 12 -3.40 5.18 -2.96
CA LEU A 12 -3.63 4.37 -1.76
C LEU A 12 -4.89 3.50 -1.90
N GLN A 13 -6.03 4.12 -2.22
CA GLN A 13 -7.31 3.41 -2.36
C GLN A 13 -7.26 2.33 -3.44
N ILE A 14 -6.57 2.60 -4.55
CA ILE A 14 -6.47 1.64 -5.66
C ILE A 14 -5.58 0.46 -5.26
N LEU A 15 -4.44 0.70 -4.60
CA LEU A 15 -3.56 -0.36 -4.15
C LEU A 15 -4.21 -1.23 -3.05
N GLU A 16 -4.99 -0.65 -2.13
CA GLU A 16 -5.78 -1.40 -1.13
C GLU A 16 -6.86 -2.30 -1.75
N LYS A 17 -7.42 -1.91 -2.89
CA LYS A 17 -8.35 -2.76 -3.66
C LYS A 17 -7.61 -3.94 -4.27
N VAL A 18 -6.46 -3.70 -4.88
CA VAL A 18 -5.63 -4.77 -5.47
C VAL A 18 -5.13 -5.74 -4.40
N GLU A 19 -4.74 -5.24 -3.22
CA GLU A 19 -4.37 -6.08 -2.06
C GLU A 19 -5.52 -7.02 -1.64
N ARG A 20 -6.76 -6.56 -1.74
CA ARG A 20 -7.98 -7.36 -1.51
C ARG A 20 -8.37 -8.27 -2.66
N GLY A 21 -7.59 -8.30 -3.75
CA GLY A 21 -7.86 -9.09 -4.95
C GLY A 21 -8.89 -8.47 -5.89
N GLU A 22 -9.24 -7.19 -5.71
CA GLU A 22 -10.15 -6.47 -6.61
C GLU A 22 -9.41 -5.98 -7.86
N MET A 23 -10.12 -5.98 -9.00
CA MET A 23 -9.59 -5.47 -10.27
C MET A 23 -9.58 -3.93 -10.28
N PRO A 24 -8.43 -3.27 -10.48
CA PRO A 24 -8.38 -1.83 -10.58
C PRO A 24 -9.03 -1.39 -11.90
N SER A 25 -10.09 -0.59 -11.80
CA SER A 25 -10.79 0.01 -12.92
C SER A 25 -10.64 1.54 -12.87
N PRO A 26 -10.60 2.23 -14.03
CA PRO A 26 -10.67 1.72 -15.41
C PRO A 26 -9.39 1.03 -15.93
N LEU A 27 -9.43 0.41 -17.12
CA LEU A 27 -8.29 -0.30 -17.76
C LEU A 27 -7.02 0.59 -17.85
N SER A 28 -7.18 1.89 -18.10
CA SER A 28 -6.08 2.85 -18.13
C SER A 28 -5.34 2.93 -16.79
N THR A 29 -6.05 2.85 -15.67
CA THR A 29 -5.47 2.78 -14.32
C THR A 29 -4.65 1.50 -14.16
N ARG A 30 -5.18 0.35 -14.59
CA ARG A 30 -4.44 -0.93 -14.57
C ARG A 30 -3.14 -0.82 -15.38
N HIS A 31 -3.21 -0.31 -16.60
CA HIS A 31 -2.04 -0.11 -17.46
C HIS A 31 -1.00 0.80 -16.80
N ALA A 32 -1.44 1.92 -16.20
CA ALA A 32 -0.53 2.82 -15.51
C ALA A 32 0.17 2.13 -14.33
N LEU A 33 -0.54 1.35 -13.52
CA LEU A 33 0.03 0.62 -12.39
C LEU A 33 1.03 -0.47 -12.84
N VAL A 34 0.71 -1.20 -13.92
CA VAL A 34 1.63 -2.19 -14.52
C VAL A 34 2.88 -1.48 -15.06
N SER A 35 2.74 -0.37 -15.78
CA SER A 35 3.88 0.38 -16.33
C SER A 35 4.79 0.95 -15.25
N ARG A 36 4.24 1.28 -14.07
CA ARG A 36 4.98 1.75 -12.90
C ARG A 36 5.60 0.59 -12.12
N GLY A 37 5.32 -0.65 -12.50
CA GLY A 37 5.78 -1.86 -11.82
C GLY A 37 5.19 -1.99 -10.41
N LEU A 38 3.96 -1.53 -10.19
CA LEU A 38 3.29 -1.62 -8.89
C LEU A 38 2.44 -2.88 -8.78
N ILE A 39 1.86 -3.33 -9.90
CA ILE A 39 1.02 -4.54 -9.96
C ILE A 39 1.42 -5.44 -11.12
N GLU A 40 1.13 -6.73 -11.02
CA GLU A 40 1.36 -7.73 -12.06
C GLU A 40 0.30 -8.85 -12.05
N GLY A 41 0.28 -9.65 -13.13
CA GLY A 41 -0.59 -10.83 -13.24
C GLY A 41 -2.05 -10.58 -13.67
N ASP A 42 -2.77 -11.70 -13.80
CA ASP A 42 -4.22 -11.76 -14.02
C ASP A 42 -4.79 -12.98 -13.26
N PRO A 43 -5.46 -12.80 -12.11
CA PRO A 43 -5.89 -11.54 -11.52
C PRO A 43 -4.70 -10.68 -11.01
N PRO A 44 -4.84 -9.34 -11.03
CA PRO A 44 -3.78 -8.43 -10.63
C PRO A 44 -3.43 -8.59 -9.15
N LYS A 45 -2.14 -8.56 -8.86
CA LYS A 45 -1.58 -8.59 -7.50
C LYS A 45 -0.53 -7.49 -7.35
N LEU A 46 -0.28 -7.05 -6.12
CA LEU A 46 0.82 -6.14 -5.84
C LEU A 46 2.15 -6.84 -6.13
N THR A 47 3.09 -6.10 -6.71
CA THR A 47 4.51 -6.47 -6.70
C THR A 47 5.12 -6.07 -5.35
N LEU A 48 6.36 -6.50 -5.07
CA LEU A 48 7.11 -6.00 -3.90
C LEU A 48 7.19 -4.46 -3.87
N LYS A 49 7.38 -3.82 -5.02
CA LYS A 49 7.39 -2.35 -5.12
C LYS A 49 6.01 -1.77 -4.80
N GLY A 50 4.94 -2.42 -5.25
CA GLY A 50 3.56 -2.07 -4.95
C GLY A 50 3.25 -2.13 -3.46
N GLU A 51 3.66 -3.20 -2.79
CA GLU A 51 3.52 -3.40 -1.34
C GLU A 51 4.25 -2.32 -0.55
N LEU A 52 5.53 -2.08 -0.85
CA LEU A 52 6.31 -1.01 -0.19
C LEU A 52 5.70 0.38 -0.40
N THR A 53 5.17 0.65 -1.60
CA THR A 53 4.50 1.92 -1.90
C THR A 53 3.21 2.06 -1.09
N LEU A 54 2.42 0.98 -0.98
CA LEU A 54 1.21 0.96 -0.18
C LEU A 54 1.51 1.22 1.30
N ASP A 55 2.52 0.55 1.85
CA ASP A 55 2.94 0.75 3.24
C ASP A 55 3.46 2.17 3.50
N GLU A 56 4.23 2.76 2.57
CA GLU A 56 4.68 4.14 2.69
C GLU A 56 3.50 5.12 2.74
N LEU A 57 2.51 4.93 1.85
CA LEU A 57 1.31 5.76 1.82
C LEU A 57 0.47 5.63 3.10
N ARG A 58 0.40 4.43 3.69
CA ARG A 58 -0.26 4.17 4.98
C ARG A 58 0.47 4.84 6.15
N LEU A 59 1.80 4.85 6.14
CA LEU A 59 2.63 5.35 7.24
C LEU A 59 2.88 6.86 7.19
N ARG A 60 2.75 7.51 6.03
CA ARG A 60 2.98 8.97 5.92
C ARG A 60 2.10 9.82 6.86
N PRO A 61 0.80 9.56 7.01
CA PRO A 61 -0.04 10.28 7.98
C PRO A 61 0.43 10.10 9.44
N VAL A 62 1.08 8.98 9.73
CA VAL A 62 1.45 8.49 11.08
C VAL A 62 2.84 8.99 11.49
N ARG A 63 3.80 9.03 10.55
CA ARG A 63 5.17 9.55 10.78
C ARG A 63 5.19 11.02 11.18
N GLU A 64 4.16 11.79 10.84
CA GLU A 64 4.10 13.21 11.15
C GLU A 64 3.34 13.58 12.43
N THR A 65 2.44 12.71 12.90
CA THR A 65 1.81 12.91 14.22
C THR A 65 2.74 12.50 15.36
N GLY A 66 3.86 11.84 15.06
CA GLY A 66 4.76 11.27 16.07
C GLY A 66 4.18 10.04 16.77
N GLU A 67 2.96 9.64 16.43
CA GLU A 67 2.33 8.42 16.91
C GLU A 67 2.77 7.28 16.01
N PHE A 68 3.93 6.67 16.26
CA PHE A 68 4.14 5.31 15.77
C PHE A 68 2.97 4.44 16.28
N PRO A 69 2.38 3.53 15.48
CA PRO A 69 1.53 2.46 16.00
C PRO A 69 2.48 1.45 16.63
N SER A 70 3.11 1.85 17.74
CA SER A 70 4.29 1.22 18.34
C SER A 70 3.98 -0.07 19.09
N LEU A 71 2.75 -0.57 19.05
CA LEU A 71 2.38 -1.79 19.79
C LEU A 71 2.02 -2.95 18.87
N LEU A 72 1.23 -2.73 17.81
CA LEU A 72 0.80 -3.85 16.94
C LEU A 72 1.91 -4.39 16.03
N LEU A 73 2.83 -3.54 15.56
CA LEU A 73 3.93 -3.97 14.70
C LEU A 73 5.05 -4.69 15.48
N ALA A 74 5.28 -4.28 16.75
CA ALA A 74 6.25 -4.94 17.62
C ALA A 74 5.78 -6.35 18.01
N GLU A 75 4.49 -6.52 18.35
CA GLU A 75 3.91 -7.82 18.69
C GLU A 75 3.89 -8.80 17.49
N ALA A 76 3.66 -8.29 16.28
CA ALA A 76 3.69 -9.10 15.06
C ALA A 76 5.11 -9.60 14.73
N LEU A 77 6.14 -8.76 14.91
CA LEU A 77 7.53 -9.13 14.69
C LEU A 77 8.07 -10.08 15.77
N GLU A 78 7.67 -9.91 17.05
CA GLU A 78 8.03 -10.85 18.11
C GLU A 78 7.38 -12.23 17.93
N SER A 79 6.13 -12.28 17.47
CA SER A 79 5.45 -13.56 17.19
C SER A 79 6.11 -14.34 16.06
N SER A 80 6.67 -13.65 15.05
CA SER A 80 7.37 -14.30 13.93
C SER A 80 8.79 -14.76 14.28
N ALA A 81 9.42 -14.21 15.32
CA ALA A 81 10.78 -14.58 15.74
C ALA A 81 10.83 -15.75 16.73
N LYS A 82 9.67 -16.20 17.25
CA LYS A 82 9.53 -17.33 18.19
C LYS A 82 8.90 -18.58 17.55
N GLY A 83 8.71 -18.59 16.22
CA GLY A 83 8.19 -19.72 15.45
C GLY A 83 9.28 -20.58 14.81
#